data_AF-A0A519UDZ5-F1
#
_entry.id   AF-A0A519UDZ5-F1
#
_cell.length_a   1.000
_cell.length_b   1.000
_cell.length_c   1.000
_cell.angle_alpha   90.00
_cell.angle_beta   90.00
_cell.angle_gamma   90.00
#
_symmetry.space_group_name_H-M   'P 1'
#
loop_
_entity.id
_entity.type
_entity.pdbx_description
1 polymer ?
#
loop_
_entity_poly.entity_id
_entity_poly.type
_entity_poly.pdbx_seq_one_letter_code
_entity_poly.pdbx_strand_id
1 'polypeptide(L)'
;MYTVTATAYEAMADQTDTEPFVTADNSRIPTGYSSRIRWLALSRDLLRPWGGPFAFGDTVRVRGLSPGLDGVYTVHDTMARRHRRCLDVLVHPREHVDLFKAGAQLQLAAL
;
A
#
# COMPACT_ATOMS: atom_id res chain seq x y z
N MET A 1 -1.72 -16.38 3.95
CA MET A 1 -2.01 -15.16 4.73
C MET A 1 -0.69 -14.71 5.34
N TYR A 2 -0.32 -13.44 5.15
CA TYR A 2 0.97 -12.88 5.53
C TYR A 2 0.77 -11.88 6.66
N THR A 3 1.55 -12.02 7.72
CA THR A 3 1.63 -11.04 8.80
C THR A 3 2.60 -9.93 8.40
N VAL A 4 2.12 -8.70 8.43
CA VAL A 4 2.87 -7.51 7.98
C VAL A 4 2.76 -6.37 8.99
N THR A 5 3.68 -5.40 8.87
CA THR A 5 3.53 -4.08 9.49
C THR A 5 2.88 -3.15 8.47
N ALA A 6 1.82 -2.45 8.89
CA ALA A 6 1.11 -1.51 8.05
C ALA A 6 1.37 -0.08 8.50
N THR A 7 1.61 0.79 7.52
CA THR A 7 1.68 2.25 7.67
C THR A 7 0.74 2.93 6.67
N ALA A 8 0.69 4.26 6.71
CA ALA A 8 0.08 5.06 5.66
C ALA A 8 1.12 6.04 5.08
N TYR A 9 1.00 6.33 3.78
CA TYR A 9 1.78 7.34 3.09
C TYR A 9 0.91 8.30 2.29
N GLU A 10 1.44 9.49 2.09
CA GLU A 10 0.87 10.58 1.33
C GLU A 10 1.67 10.73 0.03
N ALA A 11 1.00 11.06 -1.08
CA ALA A 11 1.66 11.33 -2.36
C ALA A 11 2.37 12.70 -2.33
N MET A 12 3.44 12.79 -1.55
CA MET A 12 4.28 13.97 -1.36
C MET A 12 5.74 13.63 -1.63
N ALA A 13 6.50 14.59 -2.15
CA ALA A 13 7.87 14.37 -2.63
C ALA A 13 8.88 13.98 -1.52
N ASP A 14 8.53 14.19 -0.25
CA ASP A 14 9.32 13.75 0.91
C ASP A 14 9.11 12.26 1.24
N GLN A 15 8.00 11.67 0.79
CA GLN A 15 7.66 10.27 0.96
C GLN A 15 7.79 9.44 -0.32
N THR A 16 7.90 10.11 -1.47
CA THR A 16 7.96 9.54 -2.82
C THR A 16 9.22 10.04 -3.55
N ASP A 17 9.44 9.60 -4.78
CA ASP A 17 10.54 10.11 -5.61
C ASP A 17 10.18 11.45 -6.29
N THR A 18 10.83 11.76 -7.42
CA THR A 18 10.63 13.03 -8.14
C THR A 18 9.24 13.18 -8.77
N GLU A 19 8.44 12.12 -8.86
CA GLU A 19 7.09 12.14 -9.43
C GLU A 19 6.05 11.56 -8.44
N PRO A 20 5.63 12.32 -7.41
CA PRO A 20 4.82 11.82 -6.29
C PRO A 20 3.48 11.19 -6.68
N PHE A 21 2.97 11.48 -7.87
CA PHE A 21 1.69 11.00 -8.36
C PHE A 21 1.81 9.84 -9.35
N VAL A 22 3.02 9.32 -9.59
CA VAL A 22 3.27 8.16 -10.45
C VAL A 22 3.75 7.02 -9.58
N THR A 23 3.03 5.90 -9.58
CA THR A 23 3.36 4.72 -8.77
C THR A 23 4.38 3.84 -9.47
N ALA A 24 4.99 2.89 -8.74
CA ALA A 24 5.99 1.98 -9.31
C ALA A 24 5.51 1.12 -10.50
N ASP A 25 4.20 0.95 -10.67
CA ASP A 25 3.61 0.28 -11.84
C ASP A 25 3.24 1.25 -12.99
N ASN A 26 3.63 2.52 -12.91
CA ASN A 26 3.30 3.64 -13.81
C ASN A 26 1.83 4.06 -13.81
N SER A 27 1.03 3.67 -12.82
CA SER A 27 -0.31 4.23 -12.62
C SER A 27 -0.22 5.67 -12.11
N ARG A 28 -1.21 6.50 -12.48
CA ARG A 28 -1.29 7.89 -12.02
C ARG A 28 -2.33 8.03 -10.93
N ILE A 29 -1.91 8.52 -9.76
CA ILE A 29 -2.80 8.81 -8.65
C ILE A 29 -3.80 9.90 -9.10
N PRO A 30 -5.12 9.66 -8.97
CA PRO A 30 -6.13 10.62 -9.39
C PRO A 30 -6.09 11.93 -8.60
N THR A 31 -6.44 13.03 -9.25
CA THR A 31 -6.69 14.30 -8.54
C THR A 31 -7.84 14.13 -7.54
N GLY A 32 -7.66 14.59 -6.31
CA GLY A 32 -8.69 14.46 -5.26
C GLY A 32 -8.83 13.04 -4.70
N TYR A 33 -7.79 12.20 -4.86
CA TYR A 33 -7.75 10.88 -4.22
C TYR A 33 -7.94 10.96 -2.70
N SER A 34 -8.31 9.83 -2.12
CA SER A 34 -8.34 9.56 -0.67
C SER A 34 -8.11 8.08 -0.45
N SER A 35 -8.00 7.65 0.82
CA SER A 35 -7.91 6.24 1.21
C SER A 35 -9.01 5.34 0.58
N ARG A 36 -10.12 5.94 0.14
CA ARG A 36 -11.24 5.26 -0.53
C ARG A 36 -10.91 4.66 -1.88
N ILE A 37 -9.86 5.10 -2.57
CA ILE A 37 -9.45 4.46 -3.84
C ILE A 37 -8.80 3.09 -3.60
N ARG A 38 -8.46 2.78 -2.34
CA ARG A 38 -7.90 1.50 -1.90
C ARG A 38 -6.65 1.08 -2.66
N TRP A 39 -5.72 2.01 -2.82
CA TRP A 39 -4.39 1.70 -3.35
C TRP A 39 -3.40 1.50 -2.21
N LEU A 40 -2.44 0.60 -2.41
CA LEU A 40 -1.35 0.41 -1.45
C LEU A 40 -0.01 0.12 -2.13
N ALA A 41 1.04 0.35 -1.36
CA ALA A 41 2.41 -0.07 -1.64
C ALA A 41 2.75 -1.34 -0.85
N LEU A 42 3.56 -2.22 -1.43
CA LEU A 42 4.14 -3.37 -0.73
C LEU A 42 5.67 -3.26 -0.64
N SER A 43 6.25 -3.77 0.45
CA SER A 43 7.70 -3.96 0.51
C SER A 43 8.18 -4.93 -0.56
N ARG A 44 9.41 -4.73 -1.05
CA ARG A 44 9.95 -5.48 -2.19
C ARG A 44 9.91 -7.00 -2.00
N ASP A 45 10.18 -7.49 -0.80
CA ASP A 45 10.14 -8.93 -0.47
C ASP A 45 8.75 -9.57 -0.62
N LEU A 46 7.69 -8.77 -0.71
CA LEU A 46 6.33 -9.23 -0.97
C LEU A 46 5.97 -9.22 -2.47
N LEU A 47 6.77 -8.59 -3.33
CA LEU A 47 6.48 -8.39 -4.75
C LEU A 47 7.26 -9.37 -5.66
N ARG A 48 6.61 -9.85 -6.72
CA ARG A 48 7.13 -10.83 -7.70
C ARG A 48 8.47 -10.45 -8.32
N PRO A 49 8.74 -9.17 -8.71
CA PRO A 49 10.04 -8.79 -9.24
C PRO A 49 11.22 -9.06 -8.28
N TRP A 50 10.97 -9.25 -6.99
CA TRP A 50 11.97 -9.61 -5.98
C TRP A 50 11.70 -10.97 -5.31
N GLY A 51 10.94 -11.86 -5.97
CA GLY A 51 10.67 -13.22 -5.50
C GLY A 51 9.53 -13.34 -4.49
N GLY A 52 8.78 -12.26 -4.27
CA GLY A 52 7.58 -12.28 -3.44
C GLY A 52 6.35 -12.86 -4.15
N PRO A 53 5.27 -13.12 -3.40
CA PRO A 53 4.06 -13.79 -3.92
C PRO A 53 3.10 -12.86 -4.68
N PHE A 54 3.15 -11.54 -4.47
CA PHE A 54 2.19 -10.58 -5.02
C PHE A 54 2.72 -9.86 -6.26
N ALA A 55 1.86 -9.54 -7.21
CA ALA A 55 2.18 -8.71 -8.37
C ALA A 55 1.56 -7.30 -8.22
N PHE A 56 2.11 -6.34 -8.97
CA PHE A 56 1.37 -5.10 -9.25
C PHE A 56 0.06 -5.43 -9.97
N GLY A 57 -1.00 -4.71 -9.64
CA GLY A 57 -2.37 -4.95 -10.10
C GLY A 57 -3.13 -6.03 -9.33
N ASP A 58 -2.48 -6.80 -8.44
CA ASP A 58 -3.19 -7.77 -7.61
C ASP A 58 -4.18 -7.05 -6.67
N THR A 59 -5.36 -7.63 -6.53
CA THR A 59 -6.27 -7.26 -5.44
C THR A 59 -5.96 -8.09 -4.21
N VAL A 60 -5.80 -7.41 -3.08
CA VAL A 60 -5.40 -8.02 -1.80
C VAL A 60 -6.37 -7.63 -0.70
N ARG A 61 -6.76 -8.58 0.14
CA ARG A 61 -7.54 -8.30 1.35
C ARG A 61 -6.61 -8.00 2.51
N VAL A 62 -6.80 -6.83 3.11
CA VAL A 62 -6.09 -6.34 4.29
C VAL A 62 -7.03 -6.35 5.49
N ARG A 63 -6.54 -6.85 6.63
CA ARG A 63 -7.28 -6.87 7.90
C ARG A 63 -6.41 -6.44 9.07
N GLY A 64 -7.05 -5.86 10.09
CA GLY A 64 -6.42 -5.50 11.36
C GLY A 64 -5.88 -4.08 11.43
N LEU A 65 -6.20 -3.20 10.47
CA LEU A 65 -5.85 -1.78 10.48
C LEU A 65 -6.85 -1.00 11.35
N SER A 66 -8.08 -0.86 10.86
CA SER A 66 -9.22 -0.21 11.51
C SER A 66 -10.49 -0.50 10.72
N PRO A 67 -11.71 -0.30 11.27
CA PRO A 67 -12.95 -0.52 10.50
C PRO A 67 -13.03 0.27 9.19
N GLY A 68 -12.40 1.46 9.11
CA GLY A 68 -12.38 2.29 7.91
C GLY A 68 -11.30 1.90 6.89
N LEU A 69 -10.23 1.24 7.34
CA LEU A 69 -9.07 0.87 6.52
C LEU A 69 -8.97 -0.63 6.24
N ASP A 70 -9.71 -1.48 6.93
CA ASP A 70 -9.84 -2.89 6.54
C ASP A 70 -10.63 -3.00 5.24
N GLY A 71 -10.19 -3.86 4.32
CA GLY A 71 -10.80 -3.90 3.00
C GLY A 71 -10.02 -4.66 1.96
N VAL A 72 -10.44 -4.51 0.70
CA VAL A 72 -9.71 -4.98 -0.47
C VAL A 72 -9.02 -3.79 -1.10
N TYR A 73 -7.76 -3.97 -1.47
CA TYR A 73 -6.87 -2.97 -2.05
C TYR A 73 -6.27 -3.47 -3.34
N THR A 74 -5.85 -2.56 -4.21
CA THR A 74 -5.03 -2.85 -5.39
C THR A 74 -3.58 -2.47 -5.11
N VAL A 75 -2.67 -3.37 -5.43
CA VAL A 75 -1.22 -3.15 -5.30
C VAL A 75 -0.73 -2.32 -6.50
N HIS A 76 -0.39 -1.05 -6.28
CA HIS A 76 0.12 -0.19 -7.34
C HIS A 76 1.58 0.21 -7.16
N ASP A 77 2.10 0.13 -5.93
CA ASP A 77 3.36 0.78 -5.60
C ASP A 77 4.30 -0.12 -4.77
N THR A 78 5.55 0.32 -4.63
CA THR A 78 6.57 -0.39 -3.84
C THR A 78 7.25 0.50 -2.82
N MET A 79 7.44 -0.04 -1.62
CA MET A 79 8.17 0.67 -0.57
C MET A 79 9.68 0.64 -0.80
N ALA A 80 10.39 1.60 -0.22
CA ALA A 80 11.85 1.64 -0.24
C ALA A 80 12.49 0.33 0.28
N ARG A 81 13.67 -0.04 -0.25
CA ARG A 81 14.36 -1.34 -0.01
C ARG A 81 14.63 -1.69 1.47
N ARG A 82 14.62 -0.70 2.38
CA ARG A 82 14.84 -0.90 3.81
C ARG A 82 13.68 -1.64 4.50
N HIS A 83 12.47 -1.56 3.93
CA HIS A 83 11.27 -2.17 4.47
C HIS A 83 11.18 -3.65 4.12
N ARG A 84 10.65 -4.45 5.05
CA ARG A 84 10.43 -5.90 4.86
C ARG A 84 9.14 -6.32 5.55
N ARG A 85 8.35 -7.16 4.89
CA ARG A 85 7.00 -7.56 5.34
C ARG A 85 6.16 -6.35 5.75
N CYS A 86 6.14 -5.32 4.91
CA CYS A 86 5.37 -4.09 5.14
C CYS A 86 4.36 -3.85 4.02
N LEU A 87 3.27 -3.17 4.37
CA LEU A 87 2.38 -2.51 3.42
C LEU A 87 2.22 -1.04 3.82
N ASP A 88 1.89 -0.20 2.83
CA ASP A 88 1.64 1.22 3.03
C ASP A 88 0.35 1.62 2.34
N VAL A 89 -0.64 2.12 3.09
CA VAL A 89 -1.92 2.56 2.51
C VAL A 89 -1.78 3.98 1.98
N LEU A 90 -2.17 4.20 0.73
CA LEU A 90 -2.23 5.55 0.17
C LEU A 90 -3.37 6.33 0.83
N VAL A 91 -3.03 7.47 1.44
CA VAL A 91 -3.99 8.37 2.09
C VAL A 91 -3.78 9.81 1.62
N HIS A 92 -4.84 10.60 1.64
CA HIS A 92 -4.73 12.03 1.37
C HIS A 92 -4.34 12.78 2.67
N PRO A 93 -3.46 13.79 2.63
CA PRO A 93 -3.01 14.51 3.83
C PRO A 93 -4.13 15.06 4.73
N ARG A 94 -5.23 15.52 4.13
CA ARG A 94 -6.45 15.99 4.84
C ARG A 94 -7.19 14.91 5.63
N GLU A 95 -6.90 13.63 5.44
CA GLU A 95 -7.53 12.54 6.20
C GLU A 95 -6.88 12.37 7.58
N HIS A 96 -5.70 12.95 7.82
CA HIS A 96 -4.99 12.91 9.11
C HIS A 96 -4.88 11.48 9.67
N VAL A 97 -4.50 10.52 8.80
CA VAL A 97 -4.42 9.10 9.17
C VAL A 97 -3.10 8.85 9.90
N ASP A 98 -3.18 8.57 11.20
CA ASP A 98 -2.08 8.02 11.99
C ASP A 98 -2.20 6.49 12.00
N LEU A 99 -1.42 5.84 11.12
CA LEU A 99 -1.40 4.37 10.99
C LEU A 99 0.01 3.85 11.25
N PHE A 100 0.15 3.15 12.37
CA PHE A 100 1.23 2.20 12.60
C PHE A 100 0.64 0.93 13.21
N LYS A 101 0.65 -0.17 12.45
CA LYS A 101 0.07 -1.44 12.90
C LYS A 101 0.97 -2.61 12.59
N ALA A 102 1.65 -3.11 13.61
CA ALA A 102 2.23 -4.44 13.57
C ALA A 102 1.13 -5.52 13.63
N GLY A 103 1.35 -6.62 12.91
CA GLY A 103 0.47 -7.79 12.96
C GLY A 103 -0.74 -7.74 12.03
N ALA A 104 -0.81 -6.76 11.12
CA ALA A 104 -1.84 -6.70 10.09
C ALA A 104 -1.73 -7.92 9.17
N GLN A 105 -2.84 -8.28 8.54
CA GLN A 105 -2.96 -9.51 7.76
C GLN A 105 -3.22 -9.18 6.29
N LEU A 106 -2.41 -9.76 5.42
CA LEU A 106 -2.45 -9.56 3.97
C LEU A 106 -2.64 -10.90 3.26
N GLN A 107 -3.54 -10.96 2.28
CA GLN A 107 -3.73 -12.12 1.41
C GLN A 107 -4.28 -11.69 0.05
N LEU A 108 -4.07 -12.50 -0.98
CA LEU A 108 -4.79 -12.31 -2.25
C LEU A 108 -6.30 -12.32 -1.98
N ALA A 109 -7.01 -11.40 -2.62
CA ALA A 109 -8.47 -11.48 -2.68
C ALA A 109 -8.81 -12.58 -3.69
N ALA A 110 -9.57 -13.59 -3.27
CA ALA A 110 -10.17 -14.51 -4.23
C ALA A 110 -11.22 -13.73 -5.05
N LEU A 111 -11.28 -14.02 -6.35
CA LEU A 111 -12.38 -13.59 -7.22
C LEU A 111 -13.73 -14.07 -6.67
#